data_AF-A0A1C3NYB4-F1
#
_entry.id   AF-A0A1C3NYB4-F1
#
_cell.length_a   1.000
_cell.length_b   1.000
_cell.length_c   1.000
_cell.angle_alpha   90.00
_cell.angle_beta   90.00
_cell.angle_gamma   90.00
#
_symmetry.space_group_name_H-M   'P 1'
#
loop_
_entity.id
_entity.type
_entity.pdbx_description
1 polymer ?
#
loop_
_entity_poly.entity_id
_entity_poly.type
_entity_poly.pdbx_seq_one_letter_code
_entity_poly.pdbx_strand_id
1 'polypeptide(L)'
;MPGDYTDWAMTRLDRASCLTHNGDTSDALAYATETLANLTESQRRGIITLRGYEILNALSEQQQTLPAANELRDLLMLTTDRKEVAGS
;
A
#
# COMPACT_ATOMS: atom_id res chain seq x y z
N MET A 1 -2.63 2.78 20.36
CA MET A 1 -1.19 2.49 20.56
C MET A 1 -0.56 2.10 19.22
N PRO A 2 0.77 1.95 19.08
CA PRO A 2 1.41 1.51 17.83
C PRO A 2 0.94 0.17 17.27
N GLY A 3 0.31 -0.69 18.09
CA GLY A 3 -0.23 -1.99 17.68
C GLY A 3 -1.54 -1.91 16.88
N ASP A 4 -2.49 -1.07 17.31
CA ASP A 4 -3.85 -1.12 16.75
C ASP A 4 -3.91 -0.82 15.26
N TYR A 5 -3.15 0.19 14.80
CA TYR A 5 -3.15 0.56 13.37
C TYR A 5 -2.32 -0.41 12.54
N THR A 6 -1.23 -0.95 13.10
CA THR A 6 -0.35 -1.87 12.37
C THR A 6 -1.06 -3.19 12.14
N ASP A 7 -1.66 -3.75 13.18
CA ASP A 7 -2.39 -5.02 13.10
C ASP A 7 -3.61 -4.90 12.18
N TRP A 8 -4.36 -3.80 12.29
CA TRP A 8 -5.47 -3.49 11.39
C TRP A 8 -5.01 -3.37 9.94
N ALA A 9 -3.95 -2.61 9.67
CA ALA A 9 -3.45 -2.40 8.32
C ALA A 9 -2.94 -3.70 7.70
N MET A 10 -2.13 -4.46 8.45
CA MET A 10 -1.59 -5.74 7.97
C MET A 10 -2.68 -6.75 7.68
N THR A 11 -3.70 -6.87 8.55
CA THR A 11 -4.85 -7.76 8.29
C THR A 11 -5.56 -7.42 6.97
N ARG A 12 -5.74 -6.12 6.70
CA ARG A 12 -6.40 -5.67 5.46
C ARG A 12 -5.53 -5.84 4.22
N LEU A 13 -4.23 -5.59 4.34
CA LEU A 13 -3.29 -5.79 3.23
C LEU A 13 -3.06 -7.28 2.93
N ASP A 14 -3.09 -8.15 3.94
CA ASP A 14 -3.10 -9.61 3.74
C ASP A 14 -4.35 -10.05 2.96
N ARG A 15 -5.52 -9.46 3.28
CA ARG A 15 -6.74 -9.70 2.51
C ARG A 15 -6.61 -9.23 1.05
N ALA A 16 -6.03 -8.05 0.82
CA ALA A 16 -5.76 -7.56 -0.52
C ALA A 16 -4.81 -8.50 -1.30
N SER A 17 -3.77 -9.02 -0.64
CA SER A 17 -2.88 -10.02 -1.24
C SER A 17 -3.62 -11.29 -1.67
N CYS A 18 -4.54 -11.80 -0.84
CA CYS A 18 -5.38 -12.94 -1.20
C CYS A 18 -6.28 -12.65 -2.41
N LEU A 19 -6.88 -11.45 -2.49
CA LEU A 19 -7.68 -11.03 -3.63
C LEU A 19 -6.85 -10.95 -4.91
N THR A 20 -5.63 -10.40 -4.84
CA THR A 20 -4.70 -10.41 -5.96
C THR A 20 -4.40 -11.83 -6.45
N HIS A 21 -4.11 -12.76 -5.53
CA HIS A 21 -3.87 -14.16 -5.89
C HIS A 21 -5.07 -14.87 -6.51
N ASN A 22 -6.29 -14.49 -6.14
CA ASN A 22 -7.52 -15.04 -6.72
C ASN A 22 -7.88 -14.41 -8.08
N GLY A 23 -7.15 -13.38 -8.52
CA GLY A 23 -7.45 -12.64 -9.74
C GLY A 23 -8.42 -11.48 -9.54
N ASP A 24 -8.91 -11.24 -8.32
CA ASP A 24 -9.85 -10.18 -7.95
C ASP A 24 -9.13 -8.82 -7.82
N THR A 25 -8.50 -8.39 -8.91
CA THR A 25 -7.55 -7.25 -8.92
C THR A 25 -8.19 -5.93 -8.52
N SER A 26 -9.42 -5.67 -8.97
CA SER A 26 -10.14 -4.43 -8.61
C SER A 26 -10.37 -4.34 -7.11
N ASP A 27 -10.81 -5.42 -6.49
CA ASP A 27 -11.10 -5.48 -5.06
C ASP A 27 -9.82 -5.42 -4.24
N ALA A 28 -8.75 -6.07 -4.71
CA ALA A 28 -7.42 -6.00 -4.09
C ALA A 28 -6.89 -4.57 -4.04
N LEU A 29 -6.92 -3.86 -5.17
CA LEU A 29 -6.47 -2.48 -5.29
C LEU A 29 -7.33 -1.54 -4.43
N ALA A 30 -8.65 -1.69 -4.46
CA ALA A 30 -9.56 -0.91 -3.62
C ALA A 30 -9.27 -1.10 -2.13
N TYR A 31 -9.12 -2.35 -1.67
CA TYR A 31 -8.80 -2.65 -0.27
C TYR A 31 -7.45 -2.06 0.17
N ALA A 32 -6.42 -2.19 -0.67
CA ALA A 32 -5.08 -1.68 -0.36
C ALA A 32 -5.07 -0.15 -0.29
N THR A 33 -5.65 0.53 -1.29
CA THR A 33 -5.76 1.99 -1.36
C THR A 33 -6.56 2.54 -0.18
N GLU A 34 -7.73 1.97 0.13
CA GLU A 34 -8.54 2.40 1.28
C GLU A 34 -7.77 2.25 2.59
N THR A 35 -7.01 1.15 2.75
CA THR A 35 -6.21 0.92 3.95
C THR A 35 -5.14 1.99 4.13
N LEU A 36 -4.37 2.28 3.07
CA LEU A 36 -3.30 3.28 3.14
C LEU A 36 -3.82 4.72 3.26
N ALA A 37 -4.98 5.02 2.66
CA ALA A 37 -5.61 6.34 2.75
C ALA A 37 -6.08 6.69 4.17
N ASN A 38 -6.44 5.69 4.98
CA ASN A 38 -6.85 5.86 6.39
C ASN A 38 -5.67 5.98 7.36
N LEU A 39 -4.44 5.80 6.89
CA LEU A 39 -3.24 5.95 7.69
C LEU A 39 -2.61 7.32 7.47
N THR A 40 -1.95 7.85 8.49
CA THR A 40 -1.07 9.00 8.32
C THR A 40 0.19 8.60 7.55
N GLU A 41 0.88 9.57 6.95
CA GLU A 41 2.17 9.34 6.29
C GLU A 41 3.17 8.61 7.20
N SER A 42 3.19 8.96 8.50
CA SER A 42 4.09 8.34 9.46
C SER A 42 3.75 6.87 9.76
N GLN A 43 2.46 6.53 9.78
CA GLN A 43 1.95 5.18 9.99
C GLN A 43 2.15 4.28 8.78
N ARG A 44 2.13 4.81 7.56
CA ARG A 44 2.33 4.01 6.35
C ARG A 44 3.73 3.40 6.24
N ARG A 45 4.73 3.94 6.94
CA ARG A 45 6.14 3.55 6.79
C ARG A 45 6.43 2.12 7.24
N GLY A 46 7.60 1.63 6.82
CA GLY A 46 8.10 0.32 7.23
C GLY A 46 7.29 -0.82 6.60
N ILE A 47 6.85 -1.77 7.43
CA ILE A 47 6.24 -3.02 6.95
C ILE A 47 4.93 -2.80 6.14
N ILE A 48 4.17 -1.75 6.46
CA ILE A 48 2.93 -1.42 5.73
C ILE A 48 3.24 -1.00 4.29
N THR A 49 4.24 -0.14 4.09
CA THR A 49 4.70 0.26 2.75
C THR A 49 5.24 -0.94 1.98
N LEU A 50 6.05 -1.79 2.63
CA LEU A 50 6.59 -2.99 2.01
C LEU A 50 5.47 -3.90 1.48
N ARG A 51 4.45 -4.16 2.31
CA ARG A 51 3.33 -5.01 1.92
C ARG A 51 2.50 -4.40 0.78
N GLY A 52 2.33 -3.08 0.74
CA GLY A 52 1.69 -2.41 -0.39
C GLY A 52 2.46 -2.60 -1.71
N TYR A 53 3.79 -2.51 -1.69
CA TYR A 53 4.60 -2.80 -2.87
C TYR A 53 4.54 -4.27 -3.29
N GLU A 54 4.48 -5.21 -2.35
CA GLU A 54 4.30 -6.63 -2.66
C GLU A 54 2.99 -6.88 -3.43
N ILE A 55 1.88 -6.23 -3.03
CA ILE A 55 0.60 -6.30 -3.74
C ILE A 55 0.74 -5.76 -5.17
N LEU A 56 1.36 -4.59 -5.35
CA LEU A 56 1.58 -4.00 -6.68
C LEU A 56 2.44 -4.89 -7.57
N ASN A 57 3.51 -5.47 -7.02
CA ASN A 57 4.45 -6.31 -7.77
C ASN A 57 3.87 -7.68 -8.12
N ALA A 58 2.82 -8.13 -7.42
CA ALA A 58 2.10 -9.36 -7.75
C ALA A 58 1.12 -9.19 -8.93
N LEU A 59 0.85 -7.95 -9.36
CA LEU A 59 0.01 -7.67 -10.52
C LEU A 59 0.78 -7.94 -11.82
N SER A 60 0.07 -8.38 -12.86
CA SER A 60 0.63 -8.43 -14.22
C SER A 60 0.97 -7.04 -14.74
N GLU A 61 1.84 -6.95 -15.75
CA GLU A 61 2.24 -5.67 -16.35
C GLU A 61 1.04 -4.83 -16.80
N GLN A 62 0.03 -5.46 -17.41
CA GLN A 62 -1.20 -4.78 -17.82
C GLN A 62 -1.96 -4.21 -16.62
N GLN A 63 -2.08 -4.97 -15.53
CA GLN A 63 -2.77 -4.55 -14.32
C GLN A 63 -2.02 -3.42 -13.58
N GLN A 64 -0.69 -3.41 -13.65
CA GLN A 64 0.13 -2.35 -13.04
C GLN A 64 -0.06 -0.98 -13.70
N THR A 65 -0.59 -0.93 -14.93
CA THR A 65 -0.91 0.31 -15.66
C THR A 65 -2.32 0.84 -15.37
N LEU A 66 -3.14 0.10 -14.62
CA LEU A 66 -4.50 0.53 -14.27
C LEU A 66 -4.47 1.80 -13.41
N PRO A 67 -5.46 2.71 -13.55
CA PRO A 67 -5.55 3.91 -12.71
C PRO A 67 -5.50 3.60 -11.21
N ALA A 68 -6.22 2.57 -10.76
CA ALA A 68 -6.21 2.17 -9.34
C ALA A 68 -4.84 1.66 -8.85
N ALA A 69 -4.03 1.07 -9.73
CA ALA A 69 -2.65 0.69 -9.40
C ALA A 69 -1.74 1.91 -9.28
N ASN A 70 -1.99 2.96 -10.08
CA ASN A 70 -1.30 4.25 -9.94
C ASN A 70 -1.66 4.95 -8.63
N GLU A 71 -2.94 4.97 -8.25
CA GLU A 71 -3.38 5.55 -6.97
C GLU A 71 -2.70 4.86 -5.77
N LEU A 72 -2.63 3.52 -5.79
CA LEU A 72 -1.92 2.77 -4.77
C LEU A 72 -0.42 3.12 -4.75
N ARG A 73 0.20 3.25 -5.93
CA ARG A 73 1.62 3.63 -6.07
C ARG A 73 1.89 5.02 -5.50
N ASP A 74 1.02 5.99 -5.75
CA ASP A 74 1.15 7.35 -5.24
C ASP A 74 1.13 7.38 -3.71
N LEU A 75 0.21 6.63 -3.08
CA LEU A 75 0.14 6.52 -1.62
C LEU A 75 1.40 5.91 -0.99
N LEU A 76 2.07 5.00 -1.71
CA LEU A 76 3.31 4.37 -1.28
C LEU A 76 4.52 5.30 -1.49
N MET A 77 4.56 6.06 -2.59
CA MET A 77 5.64 7.01 -2.87
C MET A 77 5.68 8.19 -1.91
N LEU A 78 4.53 8.66 -1.42
CA LEU A 78 4.43 9.71 -0.39
C LEU A 78 5.17 9.39 0.93
N THR A 79 5.60 8.14 1.13
CA THR A 79 6.41 7.74 2.29
C THR A 79 7.92 7.90 2.10
N THR A 80 8.37 8.17 0.86
CA THR A 80 9.78 8.21 0.48
C THR A 80 10.36 9.63 0.47
N ASP A 81 9.52 10.66 0.33
CA ASP A 81 9.92 12.07 0.10
C ASP A 81 10.45 12.85 1.32
N ARG A 82 10.92 12.17 2.38
CA ARG A 82 11.53 12.85 3.55
C ARG A 82 12.79 12.18 4.07
N LYS A 83 13.70 11.85 3.16
CA LYS A 83 15.14 11.89 3.44
C LYS A 83 15.71 12.98 2.54
N GLU A 84 16.52 13.87 3.12
CA GLU A 84 17.04 15.15 2.54
C GLU A 84 15.99 16.27 2.65
N VAL A 85 16.04 17.21 3.61
CA VAL A 85 17.13 18.14 3.93
C VAL A 85 17.12 18.45 5.44
N ALA A 86 18.12 17.96 6.17
CA ALA A 86 18.50 18.49 7.47
C ALA A 86 20.00 18.70 7.42
N GLY A 87 20.40 19.83 6.86
CA GLY A 87 21.80 20.20 6.66
C GLY A 87 21.89 21.64 6.19
N SER A 88 21.81 22.57 7.13
CA SER A 88 22.40 23.92 7.08
C SER A 88 22.48 24.45 8.50
#